data_AF-A0A7J4EFZ8-F1
#
_entry.id   AF-A0A7J4EFZ8-F1
#
_cell.length_a   1.000
_cell.length_b   1.000
_cell.length_c   1.000
_cell.angle_alpha   90.00
_cell.angle_beta   90.00
_cell.angle_gamma   90.00
#
_symmetry.space_group_name_H-M   'P 1'
#
loop_
_entity.id
_entity.type
_entity.pdbx_description
1 polymer ?
#
loop_
_entity_poly.entity_id
_entity_poly.type
_entity_poly.pdbx_seq_one_letter_code
_entity_poly.pdbx_strand_id
1 'polypeptide(L)'
;MRKLVASTALVVLIFAIAAMPVVVSAADLKILPEGIITLIPGSYVDTTAQLTDLQCDGGSRTFKADVVYGDSVDITFKVTDPWSSITVGTGGSVIHTYTPPSGTTGYDIKVEILTAQGAVDEDYTFYYQDVQTGKFDTATGSTPGHSVPEFGLIALPIASMLGLFFFFYKRRKG
;
A
#
# COMPACT_ATOMS: atom_id res chain seq x y z
N MET A 1 -44.13 -44.01 26.59
CA MET A 1 -42.77 -43.45 26.47
C MET A 1 -42.34 -43.07 25.04
N ARG A 2 -43.13 -43.33 23.98
CA ARG A 2 -42.76 -42.96 22.58
C ARG A 2 -43.04 -41.50 22.18
N LYS A 3 -43.80 -40.73 22.97
CA LYS A 3 -44.20 -39.34 22.63
C LYS A 3 -43.25 -38.26 23.17
N LEU A 4 -42.29 -38.61 24.04
CA LEU A 4 -41.37 -37.65 24.66
C LEU A 4 -40.08 -37.41 23.85
N VAL A 5 -39.74 -38.36 22.97
CA VAL A 5 -38.52 -38.30 22.13
C VAL A 5 -38.74 -37.44 20.88
N ALA A 6 -39.98 -37.32 20.40
CA ALA A 6 -40.31 -36.53 19.22
C ALA A 6 -40.30 -35.01 19.49
N SER A 7 -40.65 -34.58 20.72
CA SER A 7 -40.70 -33.15 21.04
C SER A 7 -39.32 -32.55 21.34
N THR A 8 -38.37 -33.34 21.84
CA THR A 8 -36.99 -32.91 22.09
C THR A 8 -36.16 -32.85 20.81
N ALA A 9 -36.42 -33.72 19.83
CA ALA A 9 -35.76 -33.64 18.52
C ALA A 9 -36.18 -32.40 17.71
N LEU A 10 -37.41 -31.91 17.87
CA LEU A 10 -37.91 -30.73 17.15
C LEU A 10 -37.35 -29.41 17.69
N VAL A 11 -37.10 -29.30 19.00
CA VAL A 11 -36.53 -28.09 19.62
C VAL A 11 -35.04 -27.94 19.29
N VAL A 12 -34.30 -29.05 19.17
CA VAL A 12 -32.90 -29.03 18.72
C VAL A 12 -32.78 -28.63 17.25
N LEU A 13 -33.76 -28.98 16.41
CA LEU A 13 -33.79 -28.59 15.00
C LEU A 13 -34.08 -27.09 14.80
N ILE A 14 -34.88 -26.48 15.68
CA ILE A 14 -35.17 -25.02 15.62
C ILE A 14 -33.97 -24.19 16.10
N PHE A 15 -33.19 -24.68 17.07
CA PHE A 15 -31.93 -24.03 17.47
C PHE A 15 -30.80 -24.20 16.45
N ALA A 16 -30.83 -25.23 15.60
CA ALA A 16 -29.82 -25.43 14.56
C ALA A 16 -29.98 -24.48 13.35
N ILE A 17 -31.12 -23.79 13.21
CA ILE A 17 -31.34 -22.82 12.12
C ILE A 17 -30.93 -21.39 12.52
N ALA A 18 -30.73 -21.12 13.82
CA ALA A 18 -30.37 -19.79 14.31
C ALA A 18 -28.85 -19.50 14.33
N ALA A 19 -28.02 -20.45 13.93
CA ALA A 19 -26.57 -20.30 13.85
C ALA A 19 -26.09 -20.49 12.41
N MET A 20 -26.73 -19.82 11.46
CA MET A 20 -26.05 -19.54 10.19
C MET A 20 -25.03 -18.44 10.48
N PRO A 21 -23.72 -18.66 10.26
CA PRO A 21 -22.79 -17.54 10.23
C PRO A 21 -23.32 -16.57 9.17
N VAL A 22 -23.60 -15.34 9.59
CA VAL A 22 -23.89 -14.25 8.67
C VAL A 22 -22.70 -14.22 7.72
N VAL A 23 -22.94 -14.52 6.44
CA VAL A 23 -21.97 -14.28 5.38
C VAL A 23 -21.87 -12.77 5.28
N VAL A 24 -21.02 -12.17 6.12
CA VAL A 24 -20.66 -10.77 5.99
C VAL A 24 -19.79 -10.72 4.73
N SER A 25 -20.22 -9.95 3.74
CA SER A 25 -19.43 -8.82 3.26
C SER A 25 -19.77 -8.48 1.81
N ALA A 26 -20.48 -7.39 1.62
CA ALA A 26 -19.91 -6.41 0.71
C ALA A 26 -18.87 -5.65 1.53
N ALA A 27 -17.66 -5.58 1.04
CA ALA A 27 -16.63 -4.65 1.44
C ALA A 27 -15.76 -4.63 0.19
N ASP A 28 -15.79 -3.53 -0.54
CA ASP A 28 -14.89 -3.34 -1.65
C ASP A 28 -13.75 -2.47 -1.17
N LEU A 29 -12.53 -2.82 -1.57
CA LEU A 29 -11.32 -2.11 -1.17
C LEU A 29 -10.71 -1.49 -2.41
N LYS A 30 -10.37 -0.21 -2.31
CA LYS A 30 -9.79 0.58 -3.39
C LYS A 30 -8.64 1.43 -2.87
N ILE A 31 -7.53 1.47 -3.60
CA ILE A 31 -6.38 2.32 -3.26
C ILE A 31 -6.36 3.60 -4.10
N LEU A 32 -6.08 4.71 -3.43
CA LEU A 32 -5.94 6.02 -4.03
C LEU A 32 -4.58 6.65 -3.65
N PRO A 33 -3.94 7.43 -4.55
CA PRO A 33 -4.34 7.67 -5.95
C PRO A 33 -4.19 6.41 -6.82
N GLU A 34 -4.99 6.32 -7.88
CA GLU A 34 -4.87 5.23 -8.86
C GLU A 34 -3.62 5.42 -9.74
N GLY A 35 -2.93 4.33 -10.06
CA GLY A 35 -1.77 4.33 -10.96
C GLY A 35 -0.42 4.19 -10.23
N ILE A 36 0.65 4.69 -10.86
CA ILE A 36 2.00 4.63 -10.31
C ILE A 36 2.21 5.81 -9.35
N ILE A 37 2.59 5.51 -8.12
CA ILE A 37 2.91 6.47 -7.06
C ILE A 37 4.39 6.83 -7.14
N THR A 38 4.72 8.12 -7.18
CA THR A 38 6.11 8.56 -7.07
C THR A 38 6.56 8.49 -5.62
N LEU A 39 7.46 7.57 -5.30
CA LEU A 39 8.07 7.45 -3.98
C LEU A 39 9.23 8.44 -3.85
N ILE A 40 9.35 9.09 -2.70
CA ILE A 40 10.42 10.05 -2.41
C ILE A 40 11.35 9.42 -1.38
N PRO A 41 12.60 9.06 -1.74
CA PRO A 41 13.56 8.50 -0.80
C PRO A 41 13.71 9.36 0.46
N GLY A 42 13.58 8.74 1.64
CA GLY A 42 13.68 9.41 2.93
C GLY A 42 12.47 10.27 3.32
N SER A 43 11.37 10.23 2.55
CA SER A 43 10.13 10.96 2.86
C SER A 43 8.90 10.06 2.79
N TYR A 44 7.92 10.33 3.64
CA TYR A 44 6.63 9.64 3.59
C TYR A 44 5.80 10.13 2.40
N VAL A 45 5.19 9.19 1.69
CA VAL A 45 4.23 9.43 0.62
C VAL A 45 2.91 8.77 0.99
N ASP A 46 1.81 9.51 0.86
CA ASP A 46 0.50 9.08 1.35
C ASP A 46 -0.28 8.33 0.25
N THR A 47 -0.91 7.23 0.67
CA THR A 47 -1.95 6.50 -0.05
C THR A 47 -3.18 6.38 0.87
N THR A 48 -4.35 6.16 0.29
CA THR A 48 -5.59 5.92 1.03
C THR A 48 -6.17 4.58 0.63
N ALA A 49 -6.33 3.68 1.60
CA ALA A 49 -7.12 2.47 1.44
C ALA A 49 -8.57 2.78 1.82
N GLN A 50 -9.41 2.89 0.80
CA GLN A 50 -10.82 3.18 0.92
C GLN A 50 -11.61 1.88 0.90
N LEU A 51 -12.29 1.58 2.00
CA LEU A 51 -13.23 0.48 2.10
C LEU A 51 -14.66 1.02 1.89
N THR A 52 -15.37 0.51 0.89
CA THR A 52 -16.76 0.86 0.58
C THR A 52 -17.69 -0.33 0.75
N ASP A 53 -18.98 -0.05 0.83
CA ASP A 53 -20.04 -1.05 1.04
C ASP A 53 -19.83 -1.92 2.28
N LEU A 54 -19.08 -1.39 3.25
CA LEU A 54 -18.77 -2.05 4.50
C LEU A 54 -20.06 -2.33 5.26
N GLN A 55 -20.30 -3.56 5.68
CA GLN A 55 -21.30 -3.83 6.70
C GLN A 55 -20.57 -4.07 8.03
N CYS A 56 -20.44 -3.02 8.84
CA CYS A 56 -19.85 -3.14 10.17
C CYS A 56 -20.91 -3.37 11.24
N ASP A 57 -20.77 -4.45 11.99
CA ASP A 57 -21.57 -4.77 13.18
C ASP A 57 -21.03 -4.12 14.46
N GLY A 58 -19.91 -3.39 14.37
CA GLY A 58 -19.17 -2.85 15.50
C GLY A 58 -18.03 -3.76 15.99
N GLY A 59 -17.77 -4.87 15.28
CA GLY A 59 -16.65 -5.76 15.54
C GLY A 59 -15.31 -5.24 15.00
N SER A 60 -14.22 -5.81 15.51
CA SER A 60 -12.87 -5.47 15.04
C SER A 60 -12.60 -6.00 13.62
N ARG A 61 -11.97 -5.16 12.81
CA ARG A 61 -11.45 -5.45 11.47
C ARG A 61 -9.94 -5.29 11.46
N THR A 62 -9.27 -5.90 10.50
CA THR A 62 -7.82 -6.00 10.41
C THR A 62 -7.41 -5.70 9.00
N PHE A 63 -6.66 -4.63 8.87
CA PHE A 63 -6.05 -4.20 7.64
C PHE A 63 -4.59 -4.64 7.61
N LYS A 64 -4.15 -5.13 6.45
CA LYS A 64 -2.75 -5.43 6.17
C LYS A 64 -2.28 -4.60 4.98
N ALA A 65 -1.13 -3.96 5.13
CA ALA A 65 -0.38 -3.41 4.01
C ALA A 65 1.00 -4.06 3.97
N ASP A 66 1.46 -4.47 2.79
CA ASP A 66 2.76 -5.10 2.60
C ASP A 66 3.36 -4.89 1.21
N VAL A 67 4.68 -5.03 1.12
CA VAL A 67 5.43 -5.05 -0.13
C VAL A 67 5.44 -6.47 -0.66
N VAL A 68 4.88 -6.68 -1.85
CA VAL A 68 4.89 -7.97 -2.55
C VAL A 68 6.11 -8.10 -3.46
N TYR A 69 6.55 -7.00 -4.04
CA TYR A 69 7.71 -6.94 -4.92
C TYR A 69 8.52 -5.65 -4.67
N GLY A 70 9.85 -5.75 -4.74
CA GLY A 70 10.82 -4.70 -4.39
C GLY A 70 11.67 -5.09 -3.17
N ASP A 71 12.61 -4.23 -2.77
CA ASP A 71 13.34 -4.42 -1.51
C ASP A 71 12.44 -4.07 -0.32
N SER A 72 11.79 -5.08 0.24
CA SER A 72 10.89 -4.91 1.38
C SER A 72 11.60 -4.33 2.61
N VAL A 73 12.91 -4.53 2.75
CA VAL A 73 13.64 -4.10 3.95
C VAL A 73 13.78 -2.56 3.98
N ASP A 74 13.78 -1.94 2.82
CA ASP A 74 13.90 -0.49 2.64
C ASP A 74 12.57 0.26 2.82
N ILE A 75 11.45 -0.46 2.99
CA ILE A 75 10.13 0.13 3.15
C ILE A 75 9.67 0.12 4.62
N THR A 76 9.18 1.28 5.04
CA THR A 76 8.44 1.46 6.29
C THR A 76 7.02 1.91 5.97
N PHE A 77 6.03 1.22 6.54
CA PHE A 77 4.63 1.64 6.47
C PHE A 77 4.20 2.29 7.78
N LYS A 78 3.38 3.32 7.65
CA LYS A 78 2.72 3.99 8.76
C LYS A 78 1.23 4.10 8.44
N VAL A 79 0.40 3.50 9.29
CA VAL A 79 -1.05 3.53 9.17
C VAL A 79 -1.62 4.54 10.15
N THR A 80 -2.45 5.45 9.65
CA THR A 80 -3.22 6.39 10.47
C THR A 80 -4.70 6.07 10.29
N ASP A 81 -5.33 5.67 11.40
CA ASP A 81 -6.74 5.39 11.50
C ASP A 81 -7.49 6.61 12.07
N PRO A 82 -8.57 7.11 11.44
CA PRO A 82 -9.35 8.23 11.95
C PRO A 82 -9.94 8.04 13.37
N TRP A 83 -10.11 6.80 13.83
CA TRP A 83 -10.68 6.52 15.15
C TRP A 83 -9.70 5.86 16.14
N SER A 84 -8.44 5.66 15.76
CA SER A 84 -7.44 5.06 16.65
C SER A 84 -6.05 5.72 16.48
N SER A 85 -5.02 5.10 17.05
CA SER A 85 -3.66 5.61 17.04
C SER A 85 -2.88 5.16 15.80
N ILE A 86 -1.77 5.86 15.52
CA ILE A 86 -0.84 5.51 14.45
C ILE A 86 -0.18 4.15 14.75
N THR A 87 -0.09 3.29 13.73
CA THR A 87 0.64 2.01 13.77
C THR A 87 1.76 2.03 12.75
N VAL A 88 2.96 1.56 13.13
CA VAL A 88 4.14 1.55 12.24
C VAL A 88 4.65 0.13 12.09
N GLY A 89 4.97 -0.25 10.86
CA GLY A 89 5.61 -1.52 10.53
C GLY A 89 6.85 -1.29 9.68
N THR A 90 7.92 -2.00 9.98
CA THR A 90 9.20 -1.94 9.28
C THR A 90 9.51 -3.25 8.58
N GLY A 91 10.34 -3.22 7.54
CA GLY A 91 10.65 -4.41 6.77
C GLY A 91 9.54 -4.81 5.79
N GLY A 92 8.76 -3.82 5.34
CA GLY A 92 7.83 -4.01 4.22
C GLY A 92 6.48 -4.61 4.59
N SER A 93 6.05 -4.58 5.86
CA SER A 93 4.64 -4.84 6.20
C SER A 93 4.20 -4.12 7.47
N VAL A 94 2.90 -3.83 7.55
CA VAL A 94 2.20 -3.41 8.77
C VAL A 94 0.83 -4.09 8.82
N ILE A 95 0.43 -4.51 10.02
CA ILE A 95 -0.91 -5.04 10.31
C ILE A 95 -1.54 -4.13 11.35
N HIS A 96 -2.75 -3.66 11.08
CA HIS A 96 -3.48 -2.76 11.96
C HIS A 96 -4.91 -3.26 12.17
N THR A 97 -5.29 -3.46 13.43
CA THR A 97 -6.65 -3.85 13.82
C THR A 97 -7.40 -2.63 14.35
N TYR A 98 -8.55 -2.34 13.75
CA TYR A 98 -9.42 -1.21 14.04
C TYR A 98 -10.84 -1.68 14.30
N THR A 99 -11.68 -0.84 14.92
CA THR A 99 -13.07 -1.20 15.23
C THR A 99 -14.00 -0.07 14.79
N PRO A 100 -14.58 -0.15 13.58
CA PRO A 100 -15.51 0.87 13.10
C PRO A 100 -16.80 0.86 13.94
N PRO A 101 -17.44 2.02 14.15
CA PRO A 101 -18.78 2.07 14.72
C PRO A 101 -19.79 1.17 13.98
N SER A 102 -20.76 0.64 14.71
CA SER A 102 -21.85 -0.15 14.12
C SER A 102 -22.63 0.69 13.09
N GLY A 103 -22.94 0.11 11.94
CA GLY A 103 -23.62 0.79 10.83
C GLY A 103 -22.71 1.60 9.90
N THR A 104 -21.39 1.60 10.12
CA THR A 104 -20.42 2.20 9.17
C THR A 104 -20.50 1.51 7.81
N THR A 105 -20.74 2.29 6.74
CA THR A 105 -20.83 1.82 5.34
C THR A 105 -19.58 2.08 4.51
N GLY A 106 -18.67 2.92 5.00
CA GLY A 106 -17.40 3.21 4.35
C GLY A 106 -16.35 3.65 5.37
N TYR A 107 -15.08 3.40 5.05
CA TYR A 107 -13.96 3.62 5.95
C TYR A 107 -12.69 3.93 5.17
N ASP A 108 -12.04 5.05 5.48
CA ASP A 108 -10.77 5.41 4.86
C ASP A 108 -9.63 5.21 5.87
N ILE A 109 -8.61 4.45 5.45
CA ILE A 109 -7.38 4.24 6.20
C ILE A 109 -6.25 4.94 5.43
N LYS A 110 -5.55 5.87 6.09
CA LYS A 110 -4.39 6.52 5.49
C LYS A 110 -3.16 5.64 5.69
N VAL A 111 -2.46 5.33 4.60
CA VAL A 111 -1.22 4.55 4.63
C VAL A 111 -0.10 5.39 4.04
N GLU A 112 0.89 5.70 4.86
CA GLU A 112 2.08 6.45 4.48
C GLU A 112 3.22 5.47 4.25
N ILE A 113 3.86 5.59 3.10
CA ILE A 113 4.95 4.72 2.65
C ILE A 113 6.24 5.54 2.68
N LEU A 114 7.23 5.05 3.42
CA LEU A 114 8.57 5.62 3.46
C LEU A 114 9.54 4.63 2.85
N THR A 115 10.25 5.08 1.82
CA THR A 115 11.39 4.37 1.24
C THR A 115 12.69 4.88 1.85
N ALA A 116 13.69 4.00 2.01
CA ALA A 116 15.01 4.37 2.51
C ALA A 116 15.64 5.54 1.73
N GLN A 117 16.44 6.37 2.42
CA GLN A 117 17.05 7.60 1.88
C GLN A 117 18.01 7.37 0.69
N GLY A 118 18.36 6.12 0.38
CA GLY A 118 19.26 5.75 -0.72
C GLY A 118 18.62 4.97 -1.87
N ALA A 119 17.31 4.69 -1.83
CA ALA A 119 16.65 3.94 -2.89
C ALA A 119 16.53 4.78 -4.16
N VAL A 120 17.01 4.28 -5.29
CA VAL A 120 17.02 4.99 -6.57
C VAL A 120 16.74 3.99 -7.68
N ASP A 121 15.87 4.36 -8.62
CA ASP A 121 15.50 3.50 -9.76
C ASP A 121 14.90 2.15 -9.31
N GLU A 122 14.15 2.19 -8.21
CA GLU A 122 13.52 1.02 -7.58
C GLU A 122 12.02 1.04 -7.83
N ASP A 123 11.47 -0.13 -8.19
CA ASP A 123 10.05 -0.36 -8.40
C ASP A 123 9.47 -1.25 -7.30
N TYR A 124 8.33 -0.85 -6.76
CA TYR A 124 7.63 -1.52 -5.67
C TYR A 124 6.19 -1.84 -6.06
N THR A 125 5.72 -3.00 -5.60
CA THR A 125 4.29 -3.34 -5.61
C THR A 125 3.81 -3.50 -4.18
N PHE A 126 2.85 -2.66 -3.80
CA PHE A 126 2.19 -2.65 -2.51
C PHE A 126 0.86 -3.38 -2.60
N TYR A 127 0.61 -4.22 -1.62
CA TYR A 127 -0.62 -4.97 -1.47
C TYR A 127 -1.34 -4.54 -0.21
N TYR A 128 -2.64 -4.35 -0.33
CA TYR A 128 -3.51 -3.87 0.73
C TYR A 128 -4.72 -4.78 0.85
N GLN A 129 -5.00 -5.27 2.04
CA GLN A 129 -6.03 -6.27 2.26
C GLN A 129 -6.83 -6.00 3.53
N ASP A 130 -8.14 -6.12 3.40
CA ASP A 130 -9.05 -6.39 4.52
C ASP A 130 -9.00 -7.89 4.81
N VAL A 131 -8.34 -8.27 5.91
CA VAL A 131 -8.05 -9.68 6.25
C VAL A 131 -9.34 -10.45 6.53
N GLN A 132 -10.39 -9.78 7.01
CA GLN A 132 -11.65 -10.41 7.38
C GLN A 132 -12.43 -10.86 6.15
N THR A 133 -12.45 -10.00 5.13
CA THR A 133 -13.26 -10.20 3.92
C THR A 133 -12.44 -10.84 2.79
N GLY A 134 -11.11 -10.82 2.93
CA GLY A 134 -10.16 -11.30 1.93
C GLY A 134 -10.02 -10.36 0.73
N LYS A 135 -10.76 -9.25 0.72
CA LYS A 135 -10.76 -8.26 -0.34
C LYS A 135 -9.47 -7.46 -0.31
N PHE A 136 -8.93 -7.22 -1.49
CA PHE A 136 -7.63 -6.60 -1.63
C PHE A 136 -7.57 -5.73 -2.88
N ASP A 137 -6.58 -4.85 -2.88
CA ASP A 137 -6.19 -4.06 -4.02
C ASP A 137 -4.69 -3.79 -3.94
N THR A 138 -4.10 -3.35 -5.05
CA THR A 138 -2.66 -3.15 -5.19
C THR A 138 -2.34 -1.77 -5.71
N ALA A 139 -1.22 -1.22 -5.26
CA ALA A 139 -0.65 -0.02 -5.84
C ALA A 139 0.80 -0.26 -6.25
N THR A 140 1.24 0.44 -7.29
CA THR A 140 2.63 0.41 -7.75
C THR A 140 3.30 1.72 -7.38
N GLY A 141 4.56 1.67 -6.97
CA GLY A 141 5.34 2.88 -6.71
C GLY A 141 6.77 2.78 -7.24
N SER A 142 7.34 3.91 -7.63
CA SER A 142 8.70 3.97 -8.20
C SER A 142 9.49 5.11 -7.57
N THR A 143 10.76 4.90 -7.24
CA THR A 143 11.68 5.99 -6.86
C THR A 143 12.28 6.65 -8.11
N PRO A 144 12.41 7.98 -8.16
CA PRO A 144 13.04 8.65 -9.29
C PRO A 144 14.46 8.17 -9.54
N GLY A 145 14.76 7.75 -10.77
CA GLY A 145 16.13 7.50 -11.21
C GLY A 145 16.94 8.79 -11.40
N HIS A 146 18.25 8.71 -11.16
CA HIS A 146 19.19 9.75 -11.59
C HIS A 146 19.40 9.64 -13.11
N SER A 147 18.51 10.20 -13.90
CA SER A 147 18.79 10.46 -15.32
C SER A 147 19.77 11.63 -15.44
N VAL A 148 21.03 11.47 -15.03
CA VAL A 148 22.10 12.34 -15.53
C VAL A 148 22.39 11.85 -16.94
N PRO A 149 22.13 12.64 -18.00
CA PRO A 149 22.45 12.22 -19.35
C PRO A 149 23.97 12.06 -19.43
N GLU A 150 24.43 10.82 -19.67
CA GLU A 150 25.85 10.49 -19.87
C GLU A 150 26.50 11.32 -21.00
N PHE A 151 25.68 11.97 -21.84
CA PHE A 151 26.12 12.95 -22.82
C PHE A 151 26.84 14.17 -22.21
N GLY A 152 26.60 14.54 -20.95
CA GLY A 152 27.32 15.61 -20.27
C GLY A 152 28.79 15.28 -19.98
N LEU A 153 29.09 14.01 -19.70
CA LEU A 153 30.46 13.55 -19.42
C LEU A 153 31.28 13.30 -20.70
N ILE A 154 30.63 12.98 -21.81
CA ILE A 154 31.29 12.81 -23.12
C ILE A 154 31.48 14.17 -23.83
N ALA A 155 30.60 15.14 -23.61
CA ALA A 155 30.70 16.46 -24.23
C ALA A 155 31.83 17.32 -23.65
N LEU A 156 32.19 17.16 -22.37
CA LEU A 156 33.25 17.97 -21.73
C LEU A 156 34.65 17.71 -22.32
N PRO A 157 35.11 16.46 -22.55
CA PRO A 157 36.36 16.19 -23.25
C PRO A 157 36.37 16.69 -24.70
N ILE A 158 35.27 16.52 -25.44
CA ILE A 158 35.22 16.88 -26.86
C ILE A 158 35.17 18.40 -27.02
N ALA A 159 34.38 19.12 -26.21
CA ALA A 159 34.33 20.57 -26.22
C ALA A 159 35.67 21.20 -25.81
N SER A 160 36.38 20.60 -24.84
CA SER A 160 37.72 21.06 -24.45
C SER A 160 38.76 20.78 -25.53
N MET A 161 38.74 19.62 -26.20
CA MET A 161 39.63 19.33 -27.33
C MET A 161 39.39 20.27 -28.53
N LEU A 162 38.12 20.51 -28.89
CA LEU A 162 37.76 21.44 -29.96
C LEU A 162 38.14 22.89 -29.58
N GLY A 163 37.86 23.30 -28.35
CA GLY A 163 38.25 24.61 -27.83
C GLY A 163 39.77 24.84 -27.86
N LEU A 164 40.55 23.82 -27.47
CA LEU A 164 42.02 23.85 -27.55
C LEU A 164 42.51 23.98 -29.00
N PHE A 165 41.90 23.21 -29.92
CA PHE A 165 42.26 23.23 -31.34
C PHE A 165 42.04 24.61 -31.96
N PHE A 166 40.88 25.23 -31.72
CA PHE A 166 40.59 26.59 -32.20
C PHE A 166 41.50 27.65 -31.56
N PHE A 167 41.82 27.51 -30.27
CA PHE A 167 42.72 28.43 -29.59
C PHE A 167 44.14 28.40 -30.18
N PHE A 168 44.70 27.21 -30.41
CA PHE A 168 46.03 27.06 -31.01
C PHE A 168 46.06 27.46 -32.49
N TYR A 169 45.00 27.17 -33.25
CA TYR A 169 44.90 27.58 -34.65
C TYR A 169 44.88 29.10 -34.81
N LYS A 170 44.12 29.82 -33.96
CA LYS A 170 44.07 31.28 -33.96
C LYS A 170 45.41 31.91 -33.60
N ARG A 171 46.13 31.35 -32.63
CA ARG A 171 47.43 31.86 -32.16
C ARG A 171 48.59 31.66 -33.15
N ARG A 172 48.43 30.79 -34.15
CA ARG A 172 49.46 30.52 -35.18
C ARG A 172 49.28 31.36 -36.45
N LYS A 173 48.12 32.01 -36.61
CA LYS A 173 47.76 32.83 -37.78
C LYS A 173 47.74 34.34 -37.53
N GLY A 174 47.93 34.78 -36.29
CA GLY A 174 48.22 36.17 -35.93
C GLY A 174 49.62 36.25 -35.35
#